data_AF-A0A532FGJ4-F1
#
_entry.id   AF-A0A532FGJ4-F1
#
_cell.length_a   1.000
_cell.length_b   1.000
_cell.length_c   1.000
_cell.angle_alpha   90.00
_cell.angle_beta   90.00
_cell.angle_gamma   90.00
#
_symmetry.space_group_name_H-M   'P 1'
#
loop_
_entity.id
_entity.type
_entity.pdbx_description
1 polymer ?
#
loop_
_entity_poly.entity_id
_entity_poly.type
_entity_poly.pdbx_seq_one_letter_code
_entity_poly.pdbx_strand_id
1 'polypeptide(L)'
;MLRLCGIIAAFLFASFTTFDACADRRVAFVIGNSEYRQFPALKNPAKDAEDVSKTFRLAGFEVFVASDLTKLQFEEQFRSYLAAADGAELAVVYYSGHGFQIGGENFLIPVDASLKQAADIEVQAIKLNDVLEQLRSKSKIQVIILDACRNNPFPRKNYWLRDQLITAGNTGLAQVRSSLNTLIAFATEPGAAAYDGAGELSPFSAAFSRRALAPNQEIRTVMAAVRRDVVEATNGLQVPWENSSLIDEVVLMRRSNRPSLPPVLEKVVLSGVGPVDLGLPEPVDVDGGTITLSIERPPALGRLMLDGKPVELGVPIQGKDLPRLQMDVPKGVAPQEEVDMLAYATHDNWGGQTQGIVVFRVKSGEGVQGEQIMASLEAEQKQQVLERGIHITGAAEAIENRDIDVPVGVGPVALNLDFPTDDPAVSLK
;
A
#
# COMPACT_ATOMS: atom_id res chain seq x y z
N MET A 1 18.03 -56.06 -1.73
CA MET A 1 18.20 -54.65 -2.19
C MET A 1 16.88 -53.92 -2.52
N LEU A 2 15.73 -54.59 -2.68
CA LEU A 2 14.46 -53.92 -2.99
C LEU A 2 13.69 -53.31 -1.79
N ARG A 3 14.11 -53.53 -0.53
CA ARG A 3 13.41 -53.02 0.65
C ARG A 3 14.01 -51.75 1.25
N LEU A 4 15.15 -51.28 0.73
CA LEU A 4 15.82 -50.08 1.23
C LEU A 4 15.44 -48.81 0.44
N CYS A 5 14.90 -48.95 -0.78
CA CYS A 5 14.50 -47.82 -1.62
C CYS A 5 13.11 -47.25 -1.27
N GLY A 6 12.26 -48.01 -0.57
CA GLY A 6 10.91 -47.57 -0.18
C GLY A 6 10.90 -46.57 0.99
N ILE A 7 11.96 -46.53 1.80
CA ILE A 7 12.03 -45.65 2.98
C ILE A 7 12.60 -44.27 2.61
N ILE A 8 13.37 -44.16 1.53
CA ILE A 8 13.91 -42.87 1.04
C ILE A 8 12.82 -42.06 0.30
N ALA A 9 11.86 -42.73 -0.36
CA ALA A 9 10.75 -42.06 -1.03
C ALA A 9 9.69 -41.49 -0.04
N ALA A 10 9.60 -42.02 1.18
CA ALA A 10 8.66 -41.54 2.20
C ALA A 10 9.18 -40.31 2.98
N PHE A 11 10.49 -40.08 2.99
CA PHE A 11 11.08 -38.88 3.63
C PHE A 11 11.17 -37.67 2.70
N LEU A 12 11.00 -37.84 1.38
CA LEU A 12 10.99 -36.73 0.42
C LEU A 12 9.63 -36.03 0.28
N PHE A 13 8.56 -36.56 0.88
CA PHE A 13 7.21 -35.99 0.81
C PHE A 13 6.76 -35.23 2.06
N ALA A 14 7.59 -35.17 3.12
CA ALA A 14 7.22 -34.57 4.42
C ALA A 14 7.99 -33.28 4.74
N SER A 15 8.30 -32.48 3.72
CA SER A 15 8.90 -31.14 3.93
C SER A 15 8.36 -30.12 2.94
N PHE A 16 7.05 -30.14 2.69
CA PHE A 16 6.35 -28.88 2.42
C PHE A 16 6.09 -28.24 3.79
N THR A 17 7.15 -27.68 4.39
CA THR A 17 6.95 -26.65 5.39
C THR A 17 6.18 -25.55 4.68
N THR A 18 4.92 -25.35 5.07
CA THR A 18 4.22 -24.10 4.83
C THR A 18 5.14 -23.03 5.42
N PHE A 19 5.91 -22.36 4.55
CA PHE A 19 6.31 -21.01 4.84
C PHE A 19 4.97 -20.29 4.99
N ASP A 20 4.56 -20.08 6.23
CA ASP A 20 3.69 -18.98 6.55
C ASP A 20 4.43 -17.79 5.99
N ALA A 21 4.03 -17.35 4.79
CA ALA A 21 4.44 -16.07 4.26
C ALA A 21 3.88 -15.12 5.31
N CYS A 22 4.73 -14.77 6.28
CA CYS A 22 4.39 -13.86 7.35
C CYS A 22 4.14 -12.55 6.64
N ALA A 23 2.90 -12.35 6.19
CA ALA A 23 2.45 -11.12 5.58
C ALA A 23 2.82 -10.07 6.61
N ASP A 24 3.69 -9.14 6.23
CA ASP A 24 4.17 -8.12 7.13
C ASP A 24 2.97 -7.43 7.76
N ARG A 25 2.72 -7.72 9.05
CA ARG A 25 1.52 -7.23 9.73
C ARG A 25 1.68 -5.75 9.96
N ARG A 26 0.71 -4.99 9.46
CA ARG A 26 0.66 -3.53 9.50
C ARG A 26 -0.63 -3.14 10.21
N VAL A 27 -0.50 -2.45 11.33
CA VAL A 27 -1.64 -2.08 12.19
C VAL A 27 -1.71 -0.56 12.34
N ALA A 28 -2.91 -0.01 12.41
CA ALA A 28 -3.14 1.41 12.61
C ALA A 28 -4.19 1.65 13.70
N PHE A 29 -3.91 2.55 14.63
CA PHE A 29 -4.87 3.07 15.61
C PHE A 29 -5.19 4.52 15.28
N VAL A 30 -6.45 4.78 14.93
CA VAL A 30 -6.92 6.07 14.42
C VAL A 30 -7.92 6.66 15.41
N ILE A 31 -7.60 7.83 15.94
CA ILE A 31 -8.34 8.46 17.04
C ILE A 31 -8.80 9.86 16.62
N GLY A 32 -10.09 10.14 16.81
CA GLY A 32 -10.67 11.47 16.59
C GLY A 32 -11.44 11.97 17.81
N ASN A 33 -10.90 12.96 18.52
CA ASN A 33 -11.58 13.57 19.67
C ASN A 33 -12.13 14.95 19.29
N SER A 34 -13.44 15.10 19.36
CA SER A 34 -14.23 16.27 18.94
C SER A 34 -15.03 16.87 20.10
N GLU A 35 -15.73 16.05 20.88
CA GLU A 35 -16.75 16.47 21.85
C GLU A 35 -16.20 16.59 23.28
N TYR A 36 -15.37 17.61 23.51
CA TYR A 36 -14.73 17.87 24.81
C TYR A 36 -15.70 18.42 25.86
N ARG A 37 -15.62 17.90 27.09
CA ARG A 37 -16.47 18.34 28.21
C ARG A 37 -16.07 19.69 28.79
N GLN A 38 -14.79 20.04 28.73
CA GLN A 38 -14.22 21.24 29.39
C GLN A 38 -13.41 22.12 28.43
N PHE A 39 -13.21 21.69 27.18
CA PHE A 39 -12.52 22.43 26.13
C PHE A 39 -13.50 22.72 24.98
N PRO A 40 -13.21 23.71 24.12
CA PRO A 40 -13.99 23.92 22.91
C PRO A 40 -14.04 22.66 22.05
N ALA A 41 -15.24 22.31 21.58
CA ALA A 41 -15.41 21.21 20.65
C ALA A 41 -14.72 21.50 19.32
N LEU A 42 -14.20 20.45 18.68
CA LEU A 42 -13.54 20.52 17.39
C LEU A 42 -14.44 19.87 16.33
N LYS A 43 -14.53 20.48 15.15
CA LYS A 43 -15.49 20.04 14.11
C LYS A 43 -14.98 18.89 13.25
N ASN A 44 -13.67 18.82 13.04
CA ASN A 44 -13.05 17.94 12.04
C ASN A 44 -12.59 16.58 12.56
N PRO A 45 -12.15 16.39 13.82
CA PRO A 45 -11.47 15.15 14.21
C PRO A 45 -12.23 13.86 13.93
N ALA A 46 -13.56 13.86 14.08
CA ALA A 46 -14.38 12.71 13.71
C ALA A 46 -14.31 12.38 12.21
N LYS A 47 -14.39 13.40 11.34
CA LYS A 47 -14.31 13.24 9.88
C LYS A 47 -12.88 12.89 9.43
N ASP A 48 -11.88 13.52 10.04
CA ASP A 48 -10.48 13.22 9.76
C ASP A 48 -10.16 11.76 10.11
N ALA A 49 -10.58 11.28 11.29
CA ALA A 49 -10.40 9.90 11.69
C ALA A 49 -11.12 8.92 10.75
N GLU A 50 -12.33 9.26 10.29
CA GLU A 50 -13.05 8.44 9.31
C GLU A 50 -12.26 8.32 8.00
N ASP A 51 -11.84 9.43 7.42
CA ASP A 51 -11.13 9.48 6.13
C ASP A 51 -9.75 8.80 6.20
N VAL A 52 -8.99 9.08 7.25
CA VAL A 52 -7.68 8.44 7.48
C VAL A 52 -7.85 6.94 7.76
N SER A 53 -8.90 6.51 8.44
CA SER A 53 -9.17 5.08 8.62
C SER A 53 -9.45 4.36 7.30
N LYS A 54 -10.20 4.99 6.37
CA LYS A 54 -10.43 4.45 5.02
C LYS A 54 -9.12 4.35 4.25
N THR A 55 -8.30 5.39 4.32
CA THR A 55 -6.97 5.44 3.71
C THR A 55 -6.08 4.28 4.20
N PHE A 56 -5.98 4.05 5.51
CA PHE A 56 -5.18 2.95 6.04
C PHE A 56 -5.73 1.57 5.66
N ARG A 57 -7.06 1.39 5.62
CA ARG A 57 -7.66 0.14 5.14
C ARG A 57 -7.31 -0.12 3.68
N LEU A 58 -7.41 0.89 2.81
CA LEU A 58 -7.00 0.81 1.41
C LEU A 58 -5.51 0.47 1.27
N ALA A 59 -4.67 0.95 2.20
CA ALA A 59 -3.25 0.63 2.25
C ALA A 59 -2.93 -0.77 2.82
N GLY A 60 -3.95 -1.55 3.19
CA GLY A 60 -3.82 -2.92 3.69
C GLY A 60 -3.42 -3.02 5.15
N PHE A 61 -3.77 -2.03 5.97
CA PHE A 61 -3.60 -2.08 7.43
C PHE A 61 -4.82 -2.71 8.10
N GLU A 62 -4.59 -3.41 9.21
CA GLU A 62 -5.62 -3.67 10.21
C GLU A 62 -5.86 -2.38 11.02
N VAL A 63 -7.09 -1.86 10.98
CA VAL A 63 -7.39 -0.52 11.51
C VAL A 63 -8.33 -0.56 12.71
N PHE A 64 -7.83 -0.07 13.83
CA PHE A 64 -8.58 0.22 15.06
C PHE A 64 -9.01 1.68 15.01
N VAL A 65 -10.31 1.95 15.10
CA VAL A 65 -10.84 3.32 15.06
C VAL A 65 -11.57 3.61 16.37
N ALA A 66 -11.32 4.80 16.92
CA ALA A 66 -11.98 5.25 18.12
C ALA A 66 -12.25 6.77 18.07
N SER A 67 -13.35 7.18 18.67
CA SER A 67 -13.75 8.59 18.69
C SER A 67 -14.17 9.01 20.10
N ASP A 68 -13.93 10.28 20.42
CA ASP A 68 -14.32 10.93 21.68
C ASP A 68 -13.94 10.13 22.93
N LEU A 69 -12.68 9.68 22.98
CA LEU A 69 -12.19 8.83 24.06
C LEU A 69 -11.98 9.62 25.34
N THR A 70 -12.56 9.10 26.43
CA THR A 70 -12.11 9.42 27.79
C THR A 70 -10.72 8.83 28.05
N LYS A 71 -10.03 9.29 29.11
CA LYS A 71 -8.70 8.77 29.44
C LYS A 71 -8.71 7.25 29.65
N LEU A 72 -9.69 6.74 30.41
CA LEU A 72 -9.82 5.31 30.68
C LEU A 72 -10.08 4.52 29.40
N GLN A 73 -10.99 5.00 28.54
CA GLN A 73 -11.29 4.33 27.27
C GLN A 73 -10.08 4.37 26.32
N PHE A 74 -9.30 5.45 26.32
CA PHE A 74 -8.03 5.51 25.59
C PHE A 74 -7.10 4.39 26.05
N GLU A 75 -6.85 4.28 27.35
CA GLU A 75 -5.94 3.27 27.91
C GLU A 75 -6.43 1.83 27.60
N GLU A 76 -7.74 1.59 27.60
CA GLU A 76 -8.34 0.31 27.24
C GLU A 76 -8.21 -0.02 25.74
N GLN A 77 -8.59 0.91 24.87
CA GLN A 77 -8.50 0.71 23.41
C GLN A 77 -7.05 0.60 22.95
N PHE A 78 -6.15 1.40 23.53
CA PHE A 78 -4.73 1.34 23.26
C PHE A 78 -4.14 -0.01 23.68
N ARG A 79 -4.59 -0.59 24.81
CA ARG A 79 -4.17 -1.95 25.21
C ARG A 79 -4.61 -3.01 24.20
N SER A 80 -5.84 -2.93 23.70
CA SER A 80 -6.33 -3.83 22.65
C SER A 80 -5.52 -3.69 21.37
N TYR A 81 -5.22 -2.45 20.96
CA TYR A 81 -4.35 -2.17 19.82
C TYR A 81 -2.92 -2.70 20.02
N LEU A 82 -2.33 -2.55 21.20
CA LEU A 82 -0.99 -3.06 21.51
C LEU A 82 -0.92 -4.59 21.42
N ALA A 83 -2.03 -5.30 21.69
CA ALA A 83 -2.09 -6.75 21.50
C ALA A 83 -2.02 -7.13 20.01
N ALA A 84 -2.69 -6.37 19.13
CA ALA A 84 -2.59 -6.56 17.68
C ALA A 84 -1.23 -6.12 17.11
N ALA A 85 -0.62 -5.10 17.71
CA ALA A 85 0.69 -4.58 17.31
C ALA A 85 1.86 -5.50 17.69
N ASP A 86 1.65 -6.49 18.57
CA ASP A 86 2.70 -7.39 19.07
C ASP A 86 3.28 -8.24 17.91
N GLY A 87 4.52 -7.95 17.52
CA GLY A 87 5.20 -8.54 16.37
C GLY A 87 4.80 -7.93 15.02
N ALA A 88 4.19 -6.74 14.98
CA ALA A 88 3.89 -6.03 13.74
C ALA A 88 5.18 -5.46 13.10
N GLU A 89 5.25 -5.46 11.77
CA GLU A 89 6.32 -4.77 11.04
C GLU A 89 6.19 -3.26 11.22
N LEU A 90 4.97 -2.75 11.07
CA LEU A 90 4.66 -1.33 11.13
C LEU A 90 3.43 -1.10 12.00
N ALA A 91 3.58 -0.28 13.04
CA ALA A 91 2.51 0.18 13.89
C ALA A 91 2.33 1.69 13.74
N VAL A 92 1.11 2.11 13.39
CA VAL A 92 0.77 3.52 13.16
C VAL A 92 -0.21 4.01 14.21
N VAL A 93 0.03 5.16 14.81
CA VAL A 93 -0.98 5.88 15.60
C VAL A 93 -1.28 7.20 14.90
N TYR A 94 -2.55 7.41 14.56
CA TYR A 94 -3.07 8.68 14.09
C TYR A 94 -3.97 9.27 15.16
N TYR A 95 -3.78 10.55 15.48
CA TYR A 95 -4.61 11.29 16.42
C TYR A 95 -4.99 12.65 15.86
N SER A 96 -6.30 12.93 15.84
CA SER A 96 -6.86 14.27 15.61
C SER A 96 -7.60 14.75 16.85
N GLY A 97 -7.33 15.98 17.28
CA GLY A 97 -7.92 16.56 18.50
C GLY A 97 -7.07 17.64 19.16
N HIS A 98 -7.40 17.98 20.40
CA HIS A 98 -6.56 18.85 21.22
C HIS A 98 -5.26 18.15 21.63
N GLY A 99 -4.15 18.83 21.40
CA GLY A 99 -2.82 18.44 21.83
C GLY A 99 -2.13 19.62 22.50
N PHE A 100 -1.36 19.36 23.55
CA PHE A 100 -0.63 20.39 24.27
C PHE A 100 0.84 20.03 24.44
N GLN A 101 1.65 21.08 24.57
CA GLN A 101 3.05 20.94 24.89
C GLN A 101 3.43 21.68 26.17
N ILE A 102 4.02 20.96 27.12
CA ILE A 102 4.47 21.53 28.39
C ILE A 102 5.83 20.92 28.76
N GLY A 103 6.79 21.79 29.12
CA GLY A 103 8.11 21.35 29.56
C GLY A 103 8.88 20.53 28.52
N GLY A 104 8.52 20.66 27.24
CA GLY A 104 9.07 19.83 26.18
C GLY A 104 8.22 18.62 25.82
N GLU A 105 7.39 18.12 26.71
CA GLU A 105 6.60 16.91 26.50
C GLU A 105 5.28 17.18 25.77
N ASN A 106 4.79 16.14 25.08
CA ASN A 106 3.61 16.21 24.22
C ASN A 106 2.49 15.41 24.85
N PHE A 107 1.32 16.02 24.95
CA PHE A 107 0.16 15.45 25.60
C PHE A 107 -1.02 15.42 24.65
N LEU A 108 -1.63 14.25 24.48
CA LEU A 108 -2.91 14.08 23.80
C LEU A 108 -4.02 14.25 24.83
N ILE A 109 -5.09 14.98 24.48
CA ILE A 109 -6.12 15.37 25.43
C ILE A 109 -7.38 14.51 25.25
N PRO A 110 -7.75 13.70 26.25
CA PRO A 110 -9.02 12.99 26.28
C PRO A 110 -10.22 13.95 26.41
N VAL A 111 -11.40 13.52 25.97
CA VAL A 111 -12.60 14.39 25.99
C VAL A 111 -13.09 14.74 27.38
N ASP A 112 -12.73 13.95 28.39
CA ASP A 112 -13.08 14.16 29.79
C ASP A 112 -12.02 14.89 30.61
N ALA A 113 -10.90 15.28 30.02
CA ALA A 113 -9.85 16.00 30.71
C ALA A 113 -10.35 17.35 31.27
N SER A 114 -10.05 17.61 32.54
CA SER A 114 -10.33 18.83 33.27
C SER A 114 -9.02 19.44 33.79
N LEU A 115 -8.36 20.23 32.96
CA LEU A 115 -7.05 20.84 33.26
C LEU A 115 -7.21 22.22 33.93
N LYS A 116 -7.36 22.26 35.24
CA LYS A 116 -7.51 23.52 36.01
C LYS A 116 -6.16 24.13 36.38
N GLN A 117 -5.15 23.29 36.58
CA GLN A 117 -3.77 23.67 36.92
C GLN A 117 -2.77 22.81 36.14
N ALA A 118 -1.53 23.27 36.03
CA ALA A 118 -0.50 22.59 35.25
C ALA A 118 -0.25 21.14 35.71
N ALA A 119 -0.36 20.85 37.01
CA ALA A 119 -0.17 19.49 37.54
C ALA A 119 -1.25 18.49 37.08
N ASP A 120 -2.42 18.97 36.66
CA ASP A 120 -3.52 18.11 36.22
C ASP A 120 -3.18 17.40 34.90
N ILE A 121 -2.31 17.98 34.07
CA ILE A 121 -1.95 17.42 32.76
C ILE A 121 -1.27 16.07 32.88
N GLU A 122 -0.46 15.89 33.92
CA GLU A 122 0.30 14.66 34.19
C GLU A 122 -0.61 13.47 34.48
N VAL A 123 -1.80 13.72 35.01
CA VAL A 123 -2.72 12.68 35.48
C VAL A 123 -3.91 12.51 34.54
N GLN A 124 -4.34 13.58 33.87
CA GLN A 124 -5.57 13.61 33.07
C GLN A 124 -5.32 13.56 31.56
N ALA A 125 -4.11 13.83 31.08
CA ALA A 125 -3.76 13.69 29.67
C ALA A 125 -3.03 12.37 29.39
N ILE A 126 -2.81 12.08 28.10
CA ILE A 126 -1.99 10.96 27.65
C ILE A 126 -0.64 11.49 27.19
N LYS A 127 0.45 11.00 27.78
CA LYS A 127 1.80 11.33 27.35
C LYS A 127 2.12 10.61 26.04
N LEU A 128 2.55 11.35 25.03
CA LEU A 128 2.98 10.78 23.76
C LEU A 128 4.20 9.87 23.91
N ASN A 129 5.11 10.21 24.83
CA ASN A 129 6.29 9.38 25.12
C ASN A 129 5.88 7.99 25.62
N ASP A 130 4.88 7.89 26.50
CA ASP A 130 4.39 6.61 27.02
C ASP A 130 3.74 5.76 25.91
N VAL A 131 2.99 6.39 24.99
CA VAL A 131 2.43 5.73 23.80
C VAL A 131 3.55 5.16 22.94
N LEU A 132 4.57 5.97 22.67
CA LEU A 132 5.72 5.59 21.85
C LEU A 132 6.54 4.47 22.47
N GLU A 133 6.83 4.53 23.77
CA GLU A 133 7.56 3.50 24.51
C GLU A 133 6.84 2.15 24.48
N GLN A 134 5.52 2.15 24.66
CA GLN A 134 4.73 0.93 24.58
C GLN A 134 4.73 0.35 23.16
N LEU A 135 4.62 1.18 22.12
CA LEU A 135 4.67 0.70 20.73
C LEU A 135 6.02 0.12 20.33
N ARG A 136 7.12 0.71 20.82
CA ARG A 136 8.48 0.20 20.61
C ARG A 136 8.66 -1.21 21.14
N SER A 137 7.99 -1.55 22.23
CA SER A 137 8.03 -2.91 22.80
C SER A 137 7.25 -3.94 21.97
N LYS A 138 6.42 -3.48 21.02
CA LYS A 138 5.47 -4.32 20.26
C LYS A 138 5.80 -4.46 18.79
N SER A 139 6.33 -3.42 18.16
CA SER A 139 6.48 -3.36 16.70
C SER A 139 7.92 -3.08 16.27
N LYS A 140 8.28 -3.40 15.02
CA LYS A 140 9.61 -3.08 14.47
C LYS A 140 9.74 -1.59 14.14
N ILE A 141 8.70 -1.00 13.54
CA ILE A 141 8.66 0.39 13.11
C ILE A 141 7.44 1.08 13.71
N GLN A 142 7.63 2.28 14.26
CA GLN A 142 6.56 3.10 14.85
C GLN A 142 6.39 4.39 14.07
N VAL A 143 5.17 4.67 13.64
CA VAL A 143 4.80 5.93 13.01
C VAL A 143 3.70 6.57 13.84
N ILE A 144 3.91 7.81 14.29
CA ILE A 144 2.88 8.59 14.98
C ILE A 144 2.58 9.83 14.15
N ILE A 145 1.30 10.06 13.86
CA ILE A 145 0.81 11.16 13.03
C ILE A 145 -0.18 11.96 13.88
N LEU A 146 0.14 13.22 14.15
CA LEU A 146 -0.62 14.07 15.04
C LEU A 146 -1.19 15.28 14.30
N ASP A 147 -2.51 15.27 14.15
CA ASP A 147 -3.30 16.40 13.68
C ASP A 147 -3.89 17.18 14.86
N ALA A 148 -2.99 17.81 15.60
CA ALA A 148 -3.30 18.50 16.84
C ALA A 148 -2.48 19.78 16.98
N CYS A 149 -3.02 20.72 17.75
CA CYS A 149 -2.27 21.91 18.15
C CYS A 149 -1.04 21.56 18.99
N ARG A 150 -0.07 22.47 19.01
CA ARG A 150 1.18 22.34 19.79
C ARG A 150 1.39 23.55 20.71
N ASN A 151 0.31 24.25 21.06
CA ASN A 151 0.34 25.40 21.94
C ASN A 151 0.26 24.98 23.42
N ASN A 152 0.73 25.86 24.29
CA ASN A 152 0.63 25.68 25.74
C ASN A 152 -0.60 26.44 26.26
N PRO A 153 -1.58 25.77 26.87
CA PRO A 153 -2.83 26.40 27.30
C PRO A 153 -2.70 27.21 28.60
N PHE A 154 -1.59 27.08 29.34
CA PHE A 154 -1.45 27.71 30.65
C PHE A 154 -0.71 29.06 30.60
N PRO A 155 -1.17 30.08 31.36
CA PRO A 155 -0.44 31.33 31.51
C PRO A 155 0.96 31.08 32.08
N ARG A 156 1.99 31.69 31.49
CA ARG A 156 3.42 31.56 31.88
C ARG A 156 3.73 31.82 33.37
N LYS A 157 2.78 32.37 34.14
CA LYS A 157 2.94 32.74 35.56
C LYS A 157 2.58 31.64 36.56
N ASN A 158 1.95 30.53 36.14
CA ASN A 158 1.42 29.50 37.04
C ASN A 158 2.33 28.27 37.23
N TYR A 159 3.62 28.38 36.90
CA TYR A 159 4.57 27.30 37.07
C TYR A 159 5.28 27.40 38.44
N TRP A 160 4.97 26.48 39.34
CA TRP A 160 5.83 26.15 40.50
C TRP A 160 7.12 25.42 40.08
N LEU A 161 7.21 25.03 38.80
CA LEU A 161 8.30 24.28 38.18
C LEU A 161 9.34 25.18 37.48
N ARG A 162 9.43 26.48 37.79
CA ARG A 162 10.42 27.37 37.13
C ARG A 162 11.87 26.95 37.35
N ASP A 163 12.20 26.25 38.44
CA ASP A 163 13.59 25.93 38.77
C ASP A 163 14.16 24.72 38.02
N GLN A 164 13.32 23.89 37.38
CA GLN A 164 13.79 22.81 36.48
C GLN A 164 13.60 23.12 34.99
N LEU A 165 12.76 24.10 34.64
CA LEU A 165 12.37 24.38 33.25
C LEU A 165 13.24 25.42 32.52
N ILE A 166 14.13 26.15 33.21
CA ILE A 166 14.97 27.19 32.60
C ILE A 166 16.07 26.64 31.68
N THR A 167 16.35 25.32 31.70
CA THR A 167 17.35 24.73 30.79
C THR A 167 16.82 24.45 29.37
N ALA A 168 15.51 24.57 29.10
CA ALA A 168 14.91 24.29 27.79
C ALA A 168 14.15 25.51 27.23
N GLY A 169 14.90 26.57 26.91
CA GLY A 169 14.34 27.77 26.29
C GLY A 169 13.85 27.54 24.86
N ASN A 170 12.67 28.10 24.55
CA ASN A 170 12.18 28.48 23.21
C ASN A 170 12.04 27.43 22.10
N THR A 171 12.17 26.14 22.37
CA THR A 171 11.86 25.10 21.38
C THR A 171 10.46 24.54 21.64
N GLY A 172 9.50 24.83 20.76
CA GLY A 172 8.31 23.98 20.68
C GLY A 172 8.74 22.53 20.42
N LEU A 173 7.88 21.53 20.65
CA LEU A 173 8.21 20.10 20.57
C LEU A 173 9.56 19.75 21.20
N ALA A 174 9.71 19.40 22.50
CA ALA A 174 11.03 18.90 22.86
C ALA A 174 11.34 17.69 22.01
N GLN A 175 12.58 17.67 21.55
CA GLN A 175 13.12 16.59 20.77
C GLN A 175 12.86 15.30 21.54
N VAL A 176 11.86 14.54 21.09
CA VAL A 176 11.66 13.17 21.55
C VAL A 176 12.98 12.48 21.30
N ARG A 177 13.59 11.89 22.33
CA ARG A 177 14.82 11.10 22.16
C ARG A 177 14.50 10.00 21.16
N SER A 178 14.94 10.19 19.93
CA SER A 178 14.59 9.31 18.83
C SER A 178 15.37 8.01 19.01
N SER A 179 14.71 6.97 19.51
CA SER A 179 15.22 5.61 19.37
C SER A 179 15.07 5.18 17.91
N LEU A 180 15.79 4.13 17.51
CA LEU A 180 15.76 3.58 16.16
C LEU A 180 14.33 3.31 15.67
N ASN A 181 14.10 3.48 14.36
CA ASN A 181 12.87 3.08 13.65
C ASN A 181 11.57 3.77 14.10
N THR A 182 11.66 5.06 14.45
CA THR A 182 10.49 5.90 14.76
C THR A 182 10.32 7.06 13.77
N LEU A 183 9.10 7.37 13.38
CA LEU A 183 8.70 8.62 12.74
C LEU A 183 7.58 9.27 13.55
N ILE A 184 7.70 10.57 13.81
CA ILE A 184 6.61 11.38 14.37
C ILE A 184 6.35 12.55 13.44
N ALA A 185 5.16 12.60 12.85
CA ALA A 185 4.69 13.67 11.99
C ALA A 185 3.65 14.53 12.74
N PHE A 186 3.76 15.83 12.58
CA PHE A 186 2.91 16.84 13.20
C PHE A 186 2.27 17.70 12.12
N ALA A 187 1.00 18.03 12.29
CA ALA A 187 0.28 18.90 11.37
C ALA A 187 0.81 20.33 11.30
N THR A 188 1.53 20.79 12.33
CA THR A 188 2.05 22.16 12.41
C THR A 188 3.42 22.21 13.09
N GLU A 189 4.09 23.36 12.97
CA GLU A 189 5.39 23.65 13.53
C GLU A 189 5.38 23.64 15.07
N PRO A 190 6.54 23.43 15.71
CA PRO A 190 6.61 23.50 17.15
C PRO A 190 6.17 24.86 17.73
N GLY A 191 5.22 24.85 18.67
CA GLY A 191 4.66 26.05 19.29
C GLY A 191 3.56 26.76 18.49
N ALA A 192 3.22 26.26 17.30
CA ALA A 192 2.13 26.77 16.48
C ALA A 192 0.82 25.98 16.68
N ALA A 193 -0.30 26.58 16.26
CA ALA A 193 -1.59 25.91 16.20
C ALA A 193 -1.77 25.22 14.84
N ALA A 194 -2.53 24.13 14.82
CA ALA A 194 -3.01 23.54 13.57
C ALA A 194 -4.32 24.23 13.18
N TYR A 195 -4.55 24.44 11.88
CA TYR A 195 -5.78 25.05 11.40
C TYR A 195 -6.84 23.99 11.17
N ASP A 196 -8.07 24.30 11.56
CA ASP A 196 -9.25 23.51 11.20
C ASP A 196 -9.58 23.64 9.69
N GLY A 197 -9.06 24.67 9.01
CA GLY A 197 -9.39 24.92 7.61
C GLY A 197 -10.84 25.36 7.40
N ALA A 198 -11.25 25.44 6.13
CA ALA A 198 -12.61 25.84 5.72
C ALA A 198 -13.44 24.68 5.11
N GLY A 199 -12.81 23.50 4.96
CA GLY A 199 -13.41 22.31 4.38
C GLY A 199 -14.04 21.37 5.42
N GLU A 200 -14.40 20.17 4.97
CA GLU A 200 -14.94 19.13 5.86
C GLU A 200 -13.86 18.36 6.63
N LEU A 201 -12.61 18.41 6.16
CA LEU A 201 -11.44 17.81 6.77
C LEU A 201 -10.43 18.90 7.11
N SER A 202 -9.54 18.63 8.07
CA SER A 202 -8.40 19.50 8.31
C SER A 202 -7.50 19.56 7.05
N PRO A 203 -6.77 20.67 6.81
CA PRO A 203 -5.83 20.77 5.71
C PRO A 203 -4.77 19.66 5.72
N PHE A 204 -4.32 19.26 6.92
CA PHE A 204 -3.30 18.23 7.07
C PHE A 204 -3.85 16.84 6.74
N SER A 205 -5.01 16.47 7.29
CA SER A 205 -5.62 15.16 7.05
C SER A 205 -6.07 15.00 5.61
N ALA A 206 -6.66 16.04 5.01
CA ALA A 206 -7.01 16.04 3.59
C ALA A 206 -5.78 15.85 2.68
N ALA A 207 -4.65 16.48 3.01
CA ALA A 207 -3.40 16.31 2.28
C ALA A 207 -2.80 14.92 2.51
N PHE A 208 -2.80 14.44 3.76
CA PHE A 208 -2.27 13.13 4.13
C PHE A 208 -3.01 12.00 3.41
N SER A 209 -4.33 11.93 3.50
CA SER A 209 -5.10 10.85 2.88
C SER A 209 -4.90 10.77 1.37
N ARG A 210 -4.80 11.92 0.69
CA ARG A 210 -4.50 11.98 -0.75
C ARG A 210 -3.11 11.45 -1.07
N ARG A 211 -2.10 11.77 -0.26
CA ARG A 211 -0.69 11.43 -0.54
C ARG A 211 -0.30 10.04 -0.01
N ALA A 212 -0.95 9.55 1.04
CA ALA A 212 -0.67 8.26 1.67
C ALA A 212 -0.98 7.06 0.75
N LEU A 213 -1.90 7.25 -0.21
CA LEU A 213 -2.23 6.26 -1.24
C LEU A 213 -1.28 6.28 -2.45
N ALA A 214 -0.27 7.15 -2.46
CA ALA A 214 0.76 7.11 -3.49
C ALA A 214 1.52 5.77 -3.41
N PRO A 215 1.42 4.91 -4.43
CA PRO A 215 1.95 3.56 -4.36
C PRO A 215 3.49 3.58 -4.32
N ASN A 216 4.05 2.71 -3.49
CA ASN A 216 5.50 2.48 -3.41
C ASN A 216 6.31 3.75 -3.11
N GLN A 217 5.68 4.76 -2.52
CA GLN A 217 6.34 5.99 -2.11
C GLN A 217 6.77 5.92 -0.65
N GLU A 218 8.03 6.25 -0.44
CA GLU A 218 8.62 6.34 0.89
C GLU A 218 7.95 7.43 1.74
N ILE A 219 7.73 7.14 3.03
CA ILE A 219 6.89 7.97 3.92
C ILE A 219 7.42 9.38 4.14
N ARG A 220 8.73 9.62 4.20
CA ARG A 220 9.29 10.98 4.31
C ARG A 220 9.04 11.76 3.03
N THR A 221 9.07 11.10 1.87
CA THR A 221 8.68 11.71 0.59
C THR A 221 7.19 12.05 0.58
N VAL A 222 6.34 11.16 1.09
CA VAL A 222 4.90 11.42 1.29
C VAL A 222 4.71 12.64 2.21
N MET A 223 5.37 12.69 3.37
CA MET A 223 5.24 13.79 4.32
C MET A 223 5.76 15.12 3.75
N ALA A 224 6.82 15.10 2.94
CA ALA A 224 7.30 16.29 2.24
C ALA A 224 6.27 16.80 1.21
N ALA A 225 5.54 15.90 0.54
CA ALA A 225 4.43 16.28 -0.34
C ALA A 225 3.24 16.83 0.45
N VAL A 226 2.88 16.19 1.58
CA VAL A 226 1.85 16.69 2.51
C VAL A 226 2.20 18.10 2.98
N ARG A 227 3.45 18.35 3.39
CA ARG A 227 3.90 19.68 3.80
C ARG A 227 3.66 20.73 2.72
N ARG A 228 4.04 20.43 1.47
CA ARG A 228 3.83 21.36 0.33
C ARG A 228 2.34 21.67 0.15
N ASP A 229 1.50 20.64 0.15
CA ASP A 229 0.06 20.79 -0.06
C ASP A 229 -0.60 21.60 1.07
N VAL A 230 -0.18 21.41 2.34
CA VAL A 230 -0.71 22.16 3.48
C VAL A 230 -0.24 23.61 3.46
N VAL A 231 1.03 23.87 3.14
CA VAL A 231 1.56 25.23 3.00
C VAL A 231 0.81 25.99 1.92
N GLU A 232 0.55 25.35 0.77
CA GLU A 232 -0.24 25.93 -0.32
C GLU A 232 -1.69 26.19 0.12
N ALA A 233 -2.37 25.20 0.70
CA ALA A 233 -3.77 25.31 1.11
C ALA A 233 -4.00 26.34 2.22
N THR A 234 -2.98 26.63 3.03
CA THR A 234 -3.05 27.57 4.17
C THR A 234 -2.34 28.89 3.90
N ASN A 235 -1.85 29.14 2.68
CA ASN A 235 -1.05 30.32 2.33
C ASN A 235 0.15 30.53 3.28
N GLY A 236 0.79 29.43 3.70
CA GLY A 236 1.94 29.42 4.60
C GLY A 236 1.63 29.62 6.08
N LEU A 237 0.35 29.66 6.48
CA LEU A 237 -0.05 29.80 7.88
C LEU A 237 0.18 28.53 8.72
N GLN A 238 0.26 27.37 8.07
CA GLN A 238 0.53 26.08 8.69
C GLN A 238 1.62 25.36 7.91
N VAL A 239 2.63 24.87 8.63
CA VAL A 239 3.73 24.08 8.05
C VAL A 239 3.86 22.77 8.83
N PRO A 240 3.52 21.63 8.22
CA PRO A 240 3.74 20.32 8.84
C PRO A 240 5.22 20.05 9.13
N TRP A 241 5.49 19.34 10.22
CA TRP A 241 6.83 19.03 10.70
C TRP A 241 6.99 17.55 11.01
N GLU A 242 8.18 16.97 10.82
CA GLU A 242 8.47 15.60 11.23
C GLU A 242 9.80 15.44 11.96
N ASN A 243 9.85 14.45 12.84
CA ASN A 243 11.06 13.97 13.47
C ASN A 243 11.21 12.48 13.12
N SER A 244 12.33 12.11 12.51
CA SER A 244 12.56 10.75 12.00
C SER A 244 13.88 10.17 12.49
N SER A 245 13.83 8.92 12.94
CA SER A 245 14.96 8.01 13.16
C SER A 245 14.77 6.68 12.42
N LEU A 246 13.91 6.66 11.41
CA LEU A 246 13.73 5.53 10.50
C LEU A 246 15.05 5.16 9.83
N ILE A 247 15.52 3.93 10.08
CA ILE A 247 16.64 3.32 9.35
C ILE A 247 16.10 2.69 8.07
N ASP A 248 15.03 1.90 8.21
CA ASP A 248 14.41 1.18 7.11
C ASP A 248 13.46 2.09 6.31
N GLU A 249 13.24 1.72 5.05
CA GLU A 249 12.26 2.38 4.20
C GLU A 249 10.85 2.00 4.63
N VAL A 250 9.99 3.01 4.83
CA VAL A 250 8.58 2.80 5.17
C VAL A 250 7.74 3.27 4.00
N VAL A 251 6.90 2.37 3.49
CA VAL A 251 5.94 2.63 2.44
C VAL A 251 4.55 2.32 3.02
N LEU A 252 3.65 3.31 3.00
CA LEU A 252 2.29 3.14 3.50
C LEU A 252 1.48 2.25 2.55
N MET A 253 1.38 2.66 1.28
CA MET A 253 0.72 1.89 0.22
C MET A 253 1.73 1.04 -0.56
N ARG A 254 1.92 -0.20 -0.13
CA ARG A 254 2.69 -1.20 -0.90
C ARG A 254 1.77 -1.79 -1.96
N ARG A 255 2.05 -1.57 -3.25
CA ARG A 255 1.37 -2.32 -4.33
C ARG A 255 2.25 -3.48 -4.76
N SER A 256 1.77 -4.68 -4.48
CA SER A 256 2.32 -5.94 -4.98
C SER A 256 1.98 -6.11 -6.45
N ASN A 257 3.01 -6.09 -7.30
CA ASN A 257 3.04 -6.55 -8.69
C ASN A 257 2.66 -5.56 -9.79
N ARG A 258 3.74 -4.93 -10.31
CA ARG A 258 4.05 -4.71 -11.72
C ARG A 258 3.17 -5.49 -12.72
N PRO A 259 2.67 -4.85 -13.81
CA PRO A 259 2.01 -5.57 -14.91
C PRO A 259 2.84 -6.78 -15.35
N SER A 260 2.31 -7.99 -15.26
CA SER A 260 3.03 -9.21 -15.66
C SER A 260 2.73 -9.56 -17.12
N LEU A 261 3.66 -9.19 -18.00
CA LEU A 261 3.95 -10.00 -19.17
C LEU A 261 5.18 -10.86 -18.81
N PRO A 262 5.29 -12.11 -19.29
CA PRO A 262 6.51 -12.89 -19.09
C PRO A 262 7.74 -12.04 -19.47
N PRO A 263 8.79 -12.00 -18.63
CA PRO A 263 9.91 -11.06 -18.80
C PRO A 263 10.61 -11.20 -20.17
N VAL A 264 10.49 -12.38 -20.77
CA VAL A 264 10.86 -12.66 -22.15
C VAL A 264 9.70 -13.39 -22.82
N LEU A 265 9.14 -12.82 -23.87
CA LEU A 265 8.22 -13.50 -24.77
C LEU A 265 8.97 -13.85 -26.05
N GLU A 266 8.92 -15.12 -26.46
CA GLU A 266 9.52 -15.56 -27.72
C GLU A 266 8.43 -15.69 -28.78
N LYS A 267 8.65 -15.11 -29.97
CA LYS A 267 7.73 -15.17 -31.10
C LYS A 267 8.48 -15.50 -32.38
N VAL A 268 7.88 -16.34 -33.23
CA VAL A 268 8.42 -16.61 -34.57
C VAL A 268 7.70 -15.69 -35.56
N VAL A 269 8.46 -15.01 -36.40
CA VAL A 269 7.94 -14.10 -37.43
C VAL A 269 8.56 -14.47 -38.78
N LEU A 270 7.76 -14.45 -39.84
CA LEU A 270 8.24 -14.78 -41.18
C LEU A 270 8.49 -13.52 -42.02
N SER A 271 9.60 -13.51 -42.76
CA SER A 271 9.92 -12.45 -43.69
C SER A 271 9.22 -12.64 -45.04
N GLY A 272 8.73 -11.55 -45.61
CA GLY A 272 8.15 -11.51 -46.96
C GLY A 272 6.72 -12.05 -47.10
N VAL A 273 6.02 -12.36 -46.00
CA VAL A 273 4.63 -12.84 -46.00
C VAL A 273 3.61 -11.75 -45.60
N GLY A 274 4.09 -10.55 -45.28
CA GLY A 274 3.28 -9.45 -44.77
C GLY A 274 3.21 -9.42 -43.24
N PRO A 275 2.31 -8.59 -42.66
CA PRO A 275 2.16 -8.47 -41.21
C PRO A 275 1.74 -9.78 -40.55
N VAL A 276 2.52 -10.24 -39.58
CA VAL A 276 2.26 -11.44 -38.78
C VAL A 276 1.72 -11.03 -37.41
N ASP A 277 0.58 -11.61 -36.99
CA ASP A 277 0.00 -11.40 -35.67
C ASP A 277 0.91 -11.92 -34.57
N LEU A 278 1.23 -11.07 -33.59
CA LEU A 278 2.08 -11.46 -32.46
C LEU A 278 1.28 -12.16 -31.37
N GLY A 279 -0.01 -11.88 -31.24
CA GLY A 279 -0.89 -12.50 -30.24
C GLY A 279 -0.37 -12.32 -28.80
N LEU A 280 0.13 -11.13 -28.47
CA LEU A 280 0.64 -10.85 -27.13
C LEU A 280 -0.52 -10.91 -26.11
N PRO A 281 -0.28 -11.41 -24.88
CA PRO A 281 -1.32 -11.39 -23.86
C PRO A 281 -1.76 -9.97 -23.54
N GLU A 282 -3.04 -9.80 -23.23
CA GLU A 282 -3.49 -8.55 -22.59
C GLU A 282 -2.90 -8.50 -21.18
N PRO A 283 -2.18 -7.43 -20.81
CA PRO A 283 -1.62 -7.28 -19.49
C PRO A 283 -2.75 -7.00 -18.49
N VAL A 284 -2.67 -7.65 -17.32
CA VAL A 284 -3.67 -7.54 -16.27
C VAL A 284 -3.08 -6.75 -15.11
N ASP A 285 -3.82 -5.74 -14.65
CA ASP A 285 -3.52 -5.01 -13.42
C ASP A 285 -4.18 -5.75 -12.25
N VAL A 286 -3.47 -5.89 -11.14
CA VAL A 286 -3.97 -6.64 -9.97
C VAL A 286 -5.25 -6.04 -9.40
N ASP A 287 -5.45 -4.73 -9.58
CA ASP A 287 -6.60 -3.97 -9.10
C ASP A 287 -7.60 -3.65 -10.23
N GLY A 288 -7.47 -4.30 -11.40
CA GLY A 288 -8.36 -4.12 -12.55
C GLY A 288 -8.19 -2.78 -13.28
N GLY A 289 -7.09 -2.06 -13.05
CA GLY A 289 -6.77 -0.82 -13.74
C GLY A 289 -6.41 -0.97 -15.22
N THR A 290 -6.50 0.14 -15.94
CA THR A 290 -6.05 0.19 -17.34
C THR A 290 -4.53 0.24 -17.40
N ILE A 291 -3.95 -0.58 -18.28
CA ILE A 291 -2.51 -0.60 -18.56
C ILE A 291 -2.28 -0.06 -19.97
N THR A 292 -1.26 0.77 -20.12
CA THR A 292 -0.74 1.24 -21.41
C THR A 292 0.68 0.75 -21.62
N LEU A 293 1.14 0.70 -22.87
CA LEU A 293 2.47 0.26 -23.26
C LEU A 293 3.17 1.31 -24.12
N SER A 294 4.40 1.67 -23.78
CA SER A 294 5.31 2.45 -24.62
C SER A 294 6.37 1.55 -25.24
N ILE A 295 6.75 1.84 -26.48
CA ILE A 295 7.90 1.21 -27.12
C ILE A 295 9.16 2.00 -26.73
N GLU A 296 10.09 1.34 -26.04
CA GLU A 296 11.39 1.91 -25.66
C GLU A 296 12.44 1.67 -26.75
N ARG A 297 12.41 0.49 -27.37
CA ARG A 297 13.25 0.14 -28.51
C ARG A 297 12.48 -0.71 -29.51
N PRO A 298 12.28 -0.24 -30.76
CA PRO A 298 11.58 -1.00 -31.78
C PRO A 298 12.46 -2.14 -32.34
N PRO A 299 11.86 -3.16 -32.97
CA PRO A 299 12.60 -4.20 -33.69
C PRO A 299 13.47 -3.61 -34.82
N ALA A 300 14.60 -4.24 -35.11
CA ALA A 300 15.56 -3.82 -36.13
C ALA A 300 15.27 -4.40 -37.52
N LEU A 301 14.69 -5.61 -37.57
CA LEU A 301 14.47 -6.38 -38.80
C LEU A 301 13.06 -6.17 -39.38
N GLY A 302 12.13 -5.62 -38.60
CA GLY A 302 10.73 -5.43 -39.01
C GLY A 302 10.09 -4.15 -38.47
N ARG A 303 8.84 -3.92 -38.86
CA ARG A 303 8.03 -2.78 -38.40
C ARG A 303 6.83 -3.29 -37.63
N LEU A 304 6.54 -2.64 -36.50
CA LEU A 304 5.33 -2.93 -35.72
C LEU A 304 4.13 -2.24 -36.37
N MET A 305 3.04 -3.00 -36.47
CA MET A 305 1.77 -2.58 -37.06
C MET A 305 0.64 -2.83 -36.05
N LEU A 306 -0.32 -1.92 -35.96
CA LEU A 306 -1.54 -2.10 -35.18
C LEU A 306 -2.73 -1.65 -36.02
N ASP A 307 -3.71 -2.53 -36.20
CA ASP A 307 -4.91 -2.30 -37.01
C ASP A 307 -4.57 -1.71 -38.41
N GLY A 308 -3.50 -2.23 -39.04
CA GLY A 308 -3.03 -1.84 -40.37
C GLY A 308 -2.20 -0.55 -40.43
N LYS A 309 -1.89 0.10 -39.30
CA LYS A 309 -1.07 1.31 -39.24
C LYS A 309 0.27 1.05 -38.56
N PRO A 310 1.37 1.68 -39.00
CA PRO A 310 2.65 1.57 -38.31
C PRO A 310 2.56 2.20 -36.91
N VAL A 311 3.17 1.54 -35.93
CA VAL A 311 3.23 2.04 -34.55
C VAL A 311 4.39 3.03 -34.42
N GLU A 312 4.09 4.24 -33.94
CA GLU A 312 5.09 5.29 -33.73
C GLU A 312 5.73 5.21 -32.34
N LEU A 313 7.01 5.58 -32.26
CA LEU A 313 7.75 5.64 -31.00
C LEU A 313 7.16 6.68 -30.05
N GLY A 314 6.99 6.31 -28.78
CA GLY A 314 6.45 7.18 -27.74
C GLY A 314 4.93 7.33 -27.72
N VAL A 315 4.20 6.76 -28.68
CA VAL A 315 2.73 6.71 -28.64
C VAL A 315 2.28 5.54 -27.76
N PRO A 316 1.49 5.76 -26.69
CA PRO A 316 1.04 4.70 -25.82
C PRO A 316 0.01 3.80 -26.51
N ILE A 317 0.24 2.49 -26.45
CA ILE A 317 -0.66 1.43 -26.91
C ILE A 317 -1.52 0.97 -25.72
N GLN A 318 -2.82 0.81 -25.89
CA GLN A 318 -3.66 0.28 -24.80
C GLN A 318 -3.43 -1.22 -24.62
N GLY A 319 -3.45 -1.71 -23.38
CA GLY A 319 -3.24 -3.13 -23.07
C GLY A 319 -4.13 -4.08 -23.86
N LYS A 320 -5.42 -3.72 -24.00
CA LYS A 320 -6.42 -4.45 -24.81
C LYS A 320 -6.10 -4.56 -26.30
N ASP A 321 -5.18 -3.75 -26.81
CA ASP A 321 -4.80 -3.73 -28.22
C ASP A 321 -3.57 -4.61 -28.50
N LEU A 322 -2.82 -5.02 -27.47
CA LEU A 322 -1.64 -5.89 -27.61
C LEU A 322 -1.91 -7.23 -28.31
N PRO A 323 -3.06 -7.91 -28.10
CA PRO A 323 -3.40 -9.11 -28.86
C PRO A 323 -3.47 -8.88 -30.38
N ARG A 324 -3.72 -7.65 -30.84
CA ARG A 324 -3.82 -7.28 -32.26
C ARG A 324 -2.53 -6.68 -32.83
N LEU A 325 -1.46 -6.63 -32.04
CA LEU A 325 -0.17 -6.12 -32.50
C LEU A 325 0.45 -7.09 -33.51
N GLN A 326 0.94 -6.54 -34.62
CA GLN A 326 1.54 -7.26 -35.74
C GLN A 326 2.99 -6.83 -35.97
N MET A 327 3.78 -7.71 -36.58
CA MET A 327 5.12 -7.39 -37.08
C MET A 327 5.21 -7.70 -38.58
N ASP A 328 5.60 -6.70 -39.37
CA ASP A 328 5.84 -6.83 -40.81
C ASP A 328 7.35 -6.84 -41.08
N VAL A 329 7.85 -7.94 -41.64
CA VAL A 329 9.26 -8.13 -41.96
C VAL A 329 9.43 -8.17 -43.48
N PRO A 330 10.19 -7.22 -44.09
CA PRO A 330 10.37 -7.17 -45.53
C PRO A 330 10.99 -8.44 -46.12
N LYS A 331 10.63 -8.74 -47.36
CA LYS A 331 11.21 -9.85 -48.12
C LYS A 331 12.74 -9.70 -48.27
N GLY A 332 13.48 -10.80 -48.10
CA GLY A 332 14.94 -10.82 -48.23
C GLY A 332 15.71 -10.47 -46.95
N VAL A 333 15.00 -10.12 -45.87
CA VAL A 333 15.58 -9.97 -44.52
C VAL A 333 15.65 -11.34 -43.85
N ALA A 334 16.76 -11.61 -43.12
CA ALA A 334 17.02 -12.88 -42.43
C ALA A 334 16.89 -14.13 -43.33
N PRO A 335 17.74 -14.29 -44.38
CA PRO A 335 17.75 -15.49 -45.21
C PRO A 335 18.17 -16.76 -44.44
N GLN A 336 18.78 -16.58 -43.27
CA GLN A 336 18.99 -17.58 -42.23
C GLN A 336 18.25 -17.13 -40.96
N GLU A 337 17.93 -18.06 -40.04
CA GLU A 337 17.24 -17.74 -38.79
C GLU A 337 18.03 -16.69 -37.99
N GLU A 338 17.45 -15.50 -37.80
CA GLU A 338 18.03 -14.38 -37.05
C GLU A 338 17.15 -14.01 -35.85
N VAL A 339 17.78 -13.43 -34.83
CA VAL A 339 17.08 -12.98 -33.62
C VAL A 339 16.97 -11.46 -33.63
N ASP A 340 15.76 -10.96 -33.43
CA ASP A 340 15.45 -9.54 -33.25
C ASP A 340 14.76 -9.30 -31.91
N MET A 341 14.70 -8.05 -31.46
CA MET A 341 14.17 -7.70 -30.14
C MET A 341 13.33 -6.42 -30.14
N LEU A 342 12.24 -6.45 -29.38
CA LEU A 342 11.43 -5.28 -29.01
C LEU A 342 11.55 -5.07 -27.50
N ALA A 343 11.98 -3.88 -27.07
CA ALA A 343 11.91 -3.46 -25.67
C ALA A 343 10.74 -2.50 -25.46
N TYR A 344 9.96 -2.73 -24.41
CA TYR A 344 8.77 -1.93 -24.10
C TYR A 344 8.69 -1.66 -22.60
N ALA A 345 7.88 -0.66 -22.24
CA ALA A 345 7.47 -0.43 -20.87
C ALA A 345 5.95 -0.34 -20.74
N THR A 346 5.38 -1.03 -19.75
CA THR A 346 3.98 -0.91 -19.37
C THR A 346 3.83 0.15 -18.28
N HIS A 347 2.70 0.85 -18.28
CA HIS A 347 2.35 1.90 -17.33
C HIS A 347 0.92 1.69 -16.84
N ASP A 348 0.70 1.86 -15.55
CA ASP A 348 -0.64 1.89 -14.95
C ASP A 348 -1.10 3.35 -14.68
N ASN A 349 -2.37 3.51 -14.29
CA ASN A 349 -2.96 4.81 -13.99
C ASN A 349 -2.46 5.45 -12.67
N TRP A 350 -1.61 4.75 -11.91
CA TRP A 350 -1.11 5.15 -10.61
C TRP A 350 0.40 5.38 -10.60
N GLY A 351 1.03 5.41 -11.79
CA GLY A 351 2.46 5.68 -11.97
C GLY A 351 3.37 4.45 -11.83
N GLY A 352 2.81 3.25 -11.71
CA GLY A 352 3.56 2.00 -11.78
C GLY A 352 4.05 1.74 -13.20
N GLN A 353 5.31 1.30 -13.32
CA GLN A 353 5.94 0.98 -14.61
C GLN A 353 6.65 -0.37 -14.56
N THR A 354 6.65 -1.11 -15.66
CA THR A 354 7.45 -2.34 -15.84
C THR A 354 8.05 -2.40 -17.22
N GLN A 355 9.30 -2.87 -17.33
CA GLN A 355 9.96 -3.08 -18.62
C GLN A 355 9.95 -4.56 -18.99
N GLY A 356 9.83 -4.84 -20.29
CA GLY A 356 9.87 -6.20 -20.83
C GLY A 356 10.52 -6.26 -22.19
N ILE A 357 10.85 -7.48 -22.63
CA ILE A 357 11.44 -7.75 -23.93
C ILE A 357 10.62 -8.81 -24.66
N VAL A 358 10.34 -8.58 -25.94
CA VAL A 358 9.89 -9.61 -26.88
C VAL A 358 11.06 -9.97 -27.78
N VAL A 359 11.40 -11.25 -27.83
CA VAL A 359 12.43 -11.82 -28.71
C VAL A 359 11.74 -12.42 -29.92
N PHE A 360 12.11 -11.96 -31.11
CA PHE A 360 11.61 -12.49 -32.37
C PHE A 360 12.65 -13.43 -32.99
N ARG A 361 12.24 -14.66 -33.33
CA ARG A 361 12.98 -15.51 -34.26
C ARG A 361 12.45 -15.28 -35.66
N VAL A 362 13.22 -14.55 -36.46
CA VAL A 362 12.86 -14.21 -37.83
C VAL A 362 13.32 -15.32 -38.77
N LYS A 363 12.38 -15.89 -39.54
CA LYS A 363 12.64 -16.96 -40.51
C LYS A 363 12.16 -16.54 -41.91
N SER A 364 12.74 -17.15 -42.95
CA SER A 364 12.25 -16.93 -44.31
C SER A 364 10.85 -17.53 -44.49
N GLY A 365 9.91 -16.72 -44.99
CA GLY A 365 8.58 -17.17 -45.37
C GLY A 365 8.52 -17.79 -46.78
N GLU A 366 9.65 -17.95 -47.47
CA GLU A 366 9.67 -18.47 -48.84
C GLU A 366 9.54 -20.00 -48.90
N GLY A 367 8.75 -20.48 -49.86
CA GLY A 367 8.61 -21.91 -50.17
C GLY A 367 7.70 -22.69 -49.22
N VAL A 368 7.60 -24.00 -49.46
CA VAL A 368 6.68 -24.92 -48.75
C VAL A 368 6.92 -24.92 -47.24
N GLN A 369 8.16 -24.67 -46.80
CA GLN A 369 8.52 -24.62 -45.40
C GLN A 369 7.96 -23.37 -44.69
N GLY A 370 7.91 -22.22 -45.37
CA GLY A 370 7.29 -21.00 -44.85
C GLY A 370 5.77 -21.14 -44.70
N GLU A 371 5.11 -21.75 -45.68
CA GLU A 371 3.67 -22.03 -45.64
C GLU A 371 3.28 -22.96 -44.47
N GLN A 372 4.10 -23.99 -44.21
CA GLN A 372 3.90 -24.89 -43.08
C GLN A 372 4.06 -24.20 -41.73
N ILE A 373 5.05 -23.30 -41.60
CA ILE A 373 5.28 -22.52 -40.38
C ILE A 373 4.09 -21.57 -40.15
N MET A 374 3.62 -20.86 -41.18
CA MET A 374 2.42 -20.01 -41.06
C MET A 374 1.20 -20.80 -40.56
N ALA A 375 0.90 -21.94 -41.18
CA ALA A 375 -0.22 -22.78 -40.77
C ALA A 375 -0.09 -23.26 -39.31
N SER A 376 1.13 -23.54 -38.84
CA SER A 376 1.38 -23.92 -37.45
C SER A 376 1.15 -22.76 -36.47
N LEU A 377 1.57 -21.54 -36.82
CA LEU A 377 1.38 -20.35 -35.99
C LEU A 377 -0.10 -19.99 -35.85
N GLU A 378 -0.86 -20.06 -36.95
CA GLU A 378 -2.32 -19.83 -36.93
C GLU A 378 -3.06 -20.86 -36.07
N ALA A 379 -2.62 -22.13 -36.10
CA ALA A 379 -3.21 -23.18 -35.28
C ALA A 379 -2.91 -22.98 -33.79
N GLU A 380 -1.68 -22.58 -33.44
CA GLU A 380 -1.28 -22.30 -32.06
C GLU A 380 -2.05 -21.10 -31.48
N GLN A 381 -2.25 -20.04 -32.25
CA GLN A 381 -3.07 -18.89 -31.83
C GLN A 381 -4.52 -19.29 -31.55
N LYS A 382 -5.14 -20.09 -32.44
CA LYS A 382 -6.51 -20.57 -32.23
C LYS A 382 -6.65 -21.39 -30.95
N GLN A 383 -5.65 -22.22 -30.64
CA GLN A 383 -5.62 -23.02 -29.41
C GLN A 383 -5.48 -22.12 -28.16
N GLN A 384 -4.60 -21.12 -28.18
CA GLN A 384 -4.43 -20.19 -27.06
C GLN A 384 -5.70 -19.36 -26.79
N VAL A 385 -6.41 -18.93 -27.83
CA VAL A 385 -7.69 -18.22 -27.68
C VAL A 385 -8.75 -19.14 -27.04
N LEU A 386 -8.79 -20.41 -27.44
CA LEU A 386 -9.73 -21.39 -26.88
C LEU A 386 -9.45 -21.64 -25.39
N GLU A 387 -8.19 -21.85 -25.02
CA GLU A 387 -7.77 -22.08 -23.62
C GLU A 387 -8.08 -20.87 -22.73
N ARG A 388 -7.81 -19.65 -23.21
CA ARG A 388 -8.20 -18.42 -22.49
C ARG A 388 -9.71 -18.30 -22.32
N GLY A 389 -10.48 -18.63 -23.36
CA GLY A 389 -11.94 -18.67 -23.28
C GLY A 389 -12.43 -19.59 -22.17
N ILE A 390 -11.88 -20.81 -22.08
CA ILE A 390 -12.24 -21.80 -21.05
C ILE A 390 -11.92 -21.29 -19.64
N HIS A 391 -10.77 -20.63 -19.44
CA HIS A 391 -10.39 -20.06 -18.15
C HIS A 391 -11.32 -18.92 -17.68
N ILE A 392 -11.79 -18.08 -18.61
CA ILE A 392 -12.73 -16.99 -18.30
C ILE A 392 -14.10 -17.55 -17.92
N THR A 393 -14.61 -18.54 -18.67
CA THR A 393 -15.91 -19.16 -18.35
C THR A 393 -15.86 -19.93 -17.03
N GLY A 394 -14.77 -20.65 -16.75
CA GLY A 394 -14.60 -21.36 -15.46
C GLY A 394 -14.48 -20.42 -14.26
N ALA A 395 -13.85 -19.24 -14.44
CA ALA A 395 -13.81 -18.19 -13.42
C ALA A 395 -15.18 -17.52 -13.23
N ALA A 396 -15.91 -17.26 -14.33
CA ALA A 396 -17.26 -16.71 -14.28
C ALA A 396 -18.27 -17.69 -13.63
N GLU A 397 -18.22 -18.98 -13.95
CA GLU A 397 -19.06 -20.01 -13.30
C GLU A 397 -18.72 -20.19 -11.81
N ALA A 398 -17.46 -19.97 -11.41
CA ALA A 398 -17.06 -19.98 -9.99
C ALA A 398 -17.56 -18.75 -9.21
N ILE A 399 -17.82 -17.64 -9.91
CA ILE A 399 -18.36 -16.40 -9.34
C ILE A 399 -19.90 -16.42 -9.34
N GLU A 400 -20.56 -16.92 -10.39
CA GLU A 400 -22.03 -17.04 -10.45
C GLU A 400 -22.60 -18.12 -9.53
N ASN A 401 -21.85 -19.16 -9.17
CA ASN A 401 -22.30 -20.21 -8.24
C ASN A 401 -22.00 -19.96 -6.75
N ARG A 402 -21.72 -18.71 -6.37
CA ARG A 402 -21.71 -18.32 -4.96
C ARG A 402 -22.62 -17.12 -4.75
N ASP A 403 -23.86 -17.40 -4.36
CA ASP A 403 -24.64 -16.48 -3.54
C ASP A 403 -23.87 -16.31 -2.21
N ILE A 404 -22.95 -15.34 -2.18
CA ILE A 404 -22.31 -14.91 -0.95
C ILE A 404 -23.24 -13.90 -0.30
N ASP A 405 -24.20 -14.40 0.48
CA ASP A 405 -24.90 -13.59 1.46
C ASP A 405 -23.89 -13.24 2.55
N VAL A 406 -23.43 -11.99 2.60
CA VAL A 406 -22.54 -11.49 3.65
C VAL A 406 -23.42 -10.89 4.74
N PRO A 407 -23.62 -11.56 5.89
CA PRO A 407 -24.39 -10.97 6.97
C PRO A 407 -23.51 -9.94 7.66
N VAL A 408 -23.89 -8.68 7.53
CA VAL A 408 -23.28 -7.57 8.27
C VAL A 408 -23.66 -7.71 9.75
N GLY A 409 -22.66 -8.02 10.58
CA GLY A 409 -22.69 -7.82 12.03
C GLY A 409 -23.33 -8.93 12.85
N VAL A 410 -22.50 -9.79 13.45
CA VAL A 410 -22.67 -10.31 14.82
C VAL A 410 -21.29 -10.78 15.32
N GLY A 411 -21.10 -10.81 16.65
CA GLY A 411 -19.86 -11.17 17.34
C GLY A 411 -19.36 -12.61 17.09
N PRO A 412 -18.55 -13.19 17.99
CA PRO A 412 -17.75 -14.38 17.69
C PRO A 412 -18.59 -15.52 17.10
N VAL A 413 -18.24 -15.91 15.88
CA VAL A 413 -18.86 -17.02 15.14
C VAL A 413 -18.23 -18.32 15.63
N ALA A 414 -19.05 -19.26 16.10
CA ALA A 414 -18.59 -20.59 16.45
C ALA A 414 -18.14 -21.32 15.18
N LEU A 415 -16.84 -21.67 15.12
CA LEU A 415 -16.29 -22.53 14.07
C LEU A 415 -16.77 -23.96 14.32
N ASN A 416 -17.75 -24.42 13.54
CA ASN A 416 -18.05 -25.84 13.44
C ASN A 416 -17.00 -26.49 12.54
N LEU A 417 -15.96 -27.05 13.17
CA LEU A 417 -14.99 -27.88 12.48
C LEU A 417 -15.54 -29.31 12.43
N ASP A 418 -16.13 -29.70 11.30
CA ASP A 418 -16.45 -31.10 11.03
C ASP A 418 -15.14 -31.84 10.73
N PHE A 419 -14.64 -32.57 11.73
CA PHE A 419 -13.53 -33.50 11.54
C PHE A 419 -14.07 -34.87 11.12
N PRO A 420 -13.61 -35.45 10.00
CA PRO A 420 -14.02 -36.79 9.60
C PRO A 420 -13.19 -37.80 10.42
N THR A 421 -13.66 -38.11 11.62
CA THR A 421 -13.09 -39.17 12.46
C THR A 421 -14.21 -39.98 13.09
N ASP A 422 -14.22 -41.28 12.81
CA ASP A 422 -15.10 -42.26 13.46
C ASP A 422 -14.54 -42.72 14.83
N ASP A 423 -13.54 -42.04 15.38
CA ASP A 423 -12.92 -42.37 16.67
C ASP A 423 -13.76 -41.83 17.85
N PRO A 424 -14.40 -42.70 18.65
CA PRO A 424 -15.20 -42.30 19.81
C PRO A 424 -14.37 -41.70 20.96
N ALA A 425 -13.03 -41.67 20.86
CA ALA A 425 -12.14 -41.06 21.85
C ALA A 425 -11.98 -39.54 21.67
N VAL A 426 -12.40 -38.96 20.54
CA VAL A 426 -12.30 -37.51 20.30
C VAL A 426 -13.56 -36.82 20.80
N SER A 427 -13.56 -36.42 22.06
CA SER A 427 -14.55 -35.48 22.62
C SER A 427 -13.87 -34.13 22.88
N LEU A 428 -14.27 -33.12 22.12
CA LEU A 428 -13.92 -31.71 22.39
C LEU A 428 -15.04 -31.08 23.22
N LYS A 429 -14.64 -30.36 24.28
CA LYS A 429 -15.50 -29.64 25.22
C LYS A 429 -15.50 -28.15 24.90
#